data_AF-A0A519YPD1-F1
#
_entry.id   AF-A0A519YPD1-F1
#
_cell.length_a   1.000
_cell.length_b   1.000
_cell.length_c   1.000
_cell.angle_alpha   90.00
_cell.angle_beta   90.00
_cell.angle_gamma   90.00
#
_symmetry.space_group_name_H-M   'P 1'
#
loop_
_entity.id
_entity.type
_entity.pdbx_description
1 polymer ?
#
loop_
_entity_poly.entity_id
_entity_poly.type
_entity_poly.pdbx_seq_one_letter_code
_entity_poly.pdbx_strand_id
1 'polypeptide(L)'
;MGLTGLATGALLLPHFPGMGGTLVDSARLLEPGLDVAAKKRLADAALNAAKSAGATYTDVRIGRYLNQSVFTREKQVQNIASGESFGAGVRVIAGGSWGFASTN
;
A
#
# COMPACT_ATOMS: atom_id res chain seq x y z
N MET A 1 -2.64 -14.03 -41.65
CA MET A 1 -1.91 -14.71 -40.54
C MET A 1 -1.24 -13.64 -39.70
N GLY A 2 -1.52 -13.57 -38.40
CA GLY A 2 -0.69 -12.78 -37.46
C GLY A 2 -1.38 -11.65 -36.70
N LEU A 3 -2.37 -11.98 -35.85
CA LEU A 3 -2.86 -11.09 -34.78
C LEU A 3 -3.15 -11.85 -33.47
N THR A 4 -2.70 -13.11 -33.37
CA THR A 4 -3.02 -14.03 -32.26
C THR A 4 -1.91 -14.14 -31.20
N GLY A 5 -0.80 -13.40 -31.33
CA GLY A 5 0.34 -13.51 -30.41
C GLY A 5 0.27 -12.62 -29.16
N LEU A 6 -0.43 -11.48 -29.22
CA LEU A 6 -0.43 -10.49 -28.14
C LEU A 6 -1.51 -10.71 -27.07
N ALA A 7 -2.52 -11.54 -27.34
CA ALA A 7 -3.59 -11.82 -26.37
C ALA A 7 -3.18 -12.88 -25.33
N THR A 8 -2.35 -13.86 -25.71
CA THR A 8 -2.02 -15.00 -24.84
C THR A 8 -1.04 -14.64 -23.72
N GLY A 9 -0.21 -13.62 -23.91
CA GLY A 9 0.73 -13.15 -22.87
C GLY A 9 0.04 -12.44 -21.70
N ALA A 10 -1.10 -11.80 -21.93
CA ALA A 10 -1.85 -11.07 -20.91
C ALA A 10 -2.60 -12.00 -19.92
N LEU A 11 -2.96 -13.21 -20.35
CA LEU A 11 -3.65 -14.21 -19.51
C LEU A 11 -2.71 -14.89 -18.50
N LEU A 12 -1.39 -14.73 -18.64
CA LEU A 12 -0.37 -15.41 -17.84
C LEU A 12 0.37 -14.50 -16.86
N LEU A 13 -0.07 -13.26 -16.68
CA LEU A 13 0.56 -12.33 -15.74
C LEU A 13 -0.36 -12.06 -14.54
N PRO A 14 -0.48 -13.00 -13.59
CA PRO A 14 -1.26 -12.81 -12.37
C PRO A 14 -0.65 -11.78 -11.40
N HIS A 15 0.36 -11.00 -11.80
CA HIS A 15 1.08 -10.16 -10.85
C HIS A 15 1.88 -8.99 -11.48
N PHE A 16 1.39 -8.31 -12.53
CA PHE A 16 1.95 -6.99 -12.81
C PHE A 16 1.50 -6.04 -11.68
N PRO A 17 2.41 -5.53 -10.82
CA PRO A 17 2.04 -4.50 -9.87
C PRO A 17 1.76 -3.25 -10.71
N GLY A 18 0.48 -2.96 -10.95
CA GLY A 18 0.09 -1.67 -11.47
C GLY A 18 0.53 -0.59 -10.48
N MET A 19 0.74 0.64 -10.97
CA MET A 19 1.06 1.83 -10.15
C MET A 19 0.05 2.16 -9.02
N GLY A 20 -0.94 1.31 -8.74
CA GLY A 20 -2.03 1.52 -7.79
C GLY A 20 -2.15 0.50 -6.65
N GLY A 21 -1.14 -0.36 -6.42
CA GLY A 21 -1.13 -1.34 -5.33
C GLY A 21 -1.40 -2.78 -5.79
N THR A 22 -1.51 -3.72 -4.83
CA THR A 22 -1.75 -5.14 -5.11
C THR A 22 -3.24 -5.37 -5.33
N LEU A 23 -3.62 -6.01 -6.45
CA LEU A 23 -5.00 -6.42 -6.67
C LEU A 23 -5.40 -7.49 -5.66
N VAL A 24 -6.55 -7.31 -5.02
CA VAL A 24 -7.05 -8.21 -3.98
C VAL A 24 -8.52 -8.54 -4.19
N ASP A 25 -8.95 -9.66 -3.63
CA ASP A 25 -10.37 -10.00 -3.57
C ASP A 25 -11.13 -8.99 -2.68
N SER A 26 -12.36 -8.63 -3.07
CA SER A 26 -13.15 -7.63 -2.35
C SER A 26 -13.56 -8.09 -0.94
N ALA A 27 -13.59 -9.40 -0.67
CA ALA A 27 -13.85 -9.91 0.68
C ALA A 27 -12.77 -9.49 1.70
N ARG A 28 -11.57 -9.09 1.24
CA ARG A 28 -10.52 -8.54 2.11
C ARG A 28 -10.95 -7.27 2.85
N LEU A 29 -11.94 -6.54 2.33
CA LEU A 29 -12.55 -5.38 3.02
C LEU A 29 -13.23 -5.75 4.34
N LEU A 30 -13.66 -7.00 4.49
CA LEU A 30 -14.34 -7.50 5.68
C LEU A 30 -13.35 -8.02 6.73
N GLU A 31 -12.10 -8.22 6.35
CA GLU A 31 -11.09 -8.68 7.29
C GLU A 31 -10.74 -7.57 8.27
N PRO A 32 -10.58 -7.91 9.56
CA PRO A 32 -10.10 -6.94 10.54
C PRO A 32 -8.77 -6.33 10.09
N GLY A 33 -8.53 -5.10 10.55
CA GLY A 33 -7.29 -4.38 10.29
C GLY A 33 -6.05 -5.13 10.80
N LEU A 34 -4.87 -4.59 10.51
CA LEU A 34 -3.62 -5.17 11.01
C LEU A 34 -3.68 -5.37 12.53
N ASP A 35 -3.28 -6.55 13.00
CA ASP A 35 -3.21 -6.88 14.41
C ASP A 35 -2.41 -5.80 15.19
N VAL A 36 -2.90 -5.47 16.38
CA VAL A 36 -2.34 -4.39 17.20
C VAL A 36 -0.90 -4.71 17.61
N ALA A 37 -0.59 -5.97 17.93
CA ALA A 37 0.77 -6.35 18.32
C ALA A 37 1.72 -6.27 17.12
N ALA A 38 1.29 -6.72 15.93
CA ALA A 38 2.05 -6.54 14.69
C ALA A 38 2.30 -5.05 14.39
N LYS A 39 1.27 -4.20 14.52
CA LYS A 39 1.39 -2.75 14.31
C LYS A 39 2.37 -2.09 15.28
N LYS A 40 2.36 -2.51 16.55
CA LYS A 40 3.33 -2.04 17.57
C LYS A 40 4.76 -2.43 17.22
N ARG A 41 5.02 -3.69 16.84
CA ARG A 41 6.37 -4.13 16.46
C ARG A 41 6.95 -3.32 15.30
N LEU A 42 6.13 -3.01 14.29
CA LEU A 42 6.54 -2.16 13.17
C LEU A 42 6.80 -0.71 13.61
N ALA A 43 5.97 -0.16 14.49
CA ALA A 43 6.19 1.17 15.06
C ALA A 43 7.49 1.21 15.87
N ASP A 44 7.73 0.21 16.72
CA ASP A 44 8.95 0.09 17.53
C ASP A 44 10.20 0.01 16.67
N ALA A 45 10.17 -0.74 15.56
CA ALA A 45 11.28 -0.81 14.63
C ALA A 45 11.62 0.56 14.03
N ALA A 46 10.61 1.32 13.57
CA ALA A 46 10.80 2.65 13.02
C ALA A 46 11.27 3.68 14.07
N LEU A 47 10.69 3.64 15.28
CA LEU A 47 11.07 4.50 16.40
C LEU A 47 12.52 4.23 16.85
N ASN A 48 12.91 2.96 16.97
CA ASN A 48 14.27 2.58 17.35
C ASN A 48 15.28 2.99 16.29
N ALA A 49 14.97 2.78 15.01
CA ALA A 49 15.81 3.23 13.90
C ALA A 49 16.01 4.75 13.93
N ALA A 50 14.93 5.53 14.00
CA ALA A 50 15.00 6.99 14.07
C ALA A 50 15.77 7.49 15.30
N LYS A 51 15.53 6.90 16.47
CA LYS A 51 16.25 7.22 17.70
C LYS A 51 17.75 6.94 17.59
N SER A 52 18.11 5.77 17.03
CA SER A 52 19.52 5.40 16.82
C SER A 52 20.24 6.34 15.84
N ALA A 53 19.50 6.92 14.90
CA ALA A 53 19.98 7.95 13.97
C ALA A 53 20.03 9.37 14.56
N GLY A 54 19.73 9.55 15.85
CA GLY A 54 19.82 10.84 16.53
C GLY A 54 18.56 11.70 16.51
N ALA A 55 17.40 11.13 16.17
CA ALA A 55 16.13 11.85 16.26
C ALA A 55 15.73 12.08 17.73
N THR A 56 15.34 13.31 18.07
CA THR A 56 14.82 13.70 19.39
C THR A 56 13.29 13.59 19.46
N TYR A 57 12.63 13.56 18.31
CA TYR A 57 11.20 13.33 18.16
C TYR A 57 10.97 12.43 16.96
N THR A 58 10.02 11.51 17.05
CA THR A 58 9.60 10.67 15.92
C THR A 58 8.12 10.36 16.01
N ASP A 59 7.45 10.50 14.88
CA ASP A 59 6.05 10.15 14.65
C ASP A 59 6.01 9.16 13.47
N VAL A 60 5.39 8.00 13.68
CA VAL A 60 5.27 6.93 12.68
C VAL A 60 3.79 6.64 12.44
N ARG A 61 3.35 6.73 11.18
CA ARG A 61 1.99 6.44 10.73
C ARG A 61 2.03 5.17 9.89
N ILE A 62 1.41 4.10 10.36
CA ILE A 62 1.31 2.81 9.64
C ILE A 62 -0.14 2.62 9.20
N GLY A 63 -0.32 2.44 7.89
CA GLY A 63 -1.63 2.33 7.25
C GLY A 63 -1.72 1.11 6.35
N ARG A 64 -2.84 0.40 6.44
CA ARG A 64 -3.31 -0.57 5.46
C ARG A 64 -4.55 0.05 4.82
N TYR A 65 -4.50 0.25 3.52
CA TYR A 65 -5.56 0.89 2.75
C TYR A 65 -6.13 -0.11 1.76
N LEU A 66 -7.40 -0.44 1.94
CA LEU A 66 -8.16 -1.22 0.98
C LEU A 66 -9.04 -0.24 0.20
N ASN A 67 -8.85 -0.20 -1.11
CA ASN A 67 -9.52 0.72 -2.00
C ASN A 67 -10.30 -0.08 -3.05
N GLN A 68 -11.60 0.22 -3.19
CA GLN A 68 -12.40 -0.32 -4.27
C GLN A 68 -12.76 0.80 -5.23
N SER A 69 -12.47 0.58 -6.51
CA SER A 69 -12.81 1.48 -7.61
C SER A 69 -13.88 0.84 -8.48
N VAL A 70 -14.93 1.60 -8.81
CA VAL A 70 -16.00 1.19 -9.70
C VAL A 70 -15.97 2.12 -10.91
N PHE A 71 -15.73 1.56 -12.09
CA PHE A 71 -15.71 2.30 -13.34
C PHE A 71 -17.01 2.06 -14.10
N THR A 72 -17.71 3.13 -14.45
CA THR A 72 -18.97 3.09 -15.18
C THR A 72 -18.84 3.84 -16.50
N ARG A 73 -19.57 3.38 -17.52
CA ARG A 73 -19.74 4.11 -18.77
C ARG A 73 -21.21 4.03 -19.19
N GLU A 74 -21.77 5.17 -19.59
CA GLU A 74 -23.19 5.36 -19.84
C GLU A 74 -24.05 4.84 -18.67
N LYS A 75 -24.81 3.75 -18.87
CA LYS A 75 -25.68 3.11 -17.88
C LYS A 75 -25.14 1.75 -17.41
N GLN A 76 -23.88 1.44 -17.70
CA GLN A 76 -23.28 0.12 -17.46
C GLN A 76 -22.04 0.22 -16.57
N VAL A 77 -21.93 -0.71 -15.63
CA VAL A 77 -20.69 -0.91 -14.88
C VAL A 77 -19.72 -1.68 -15.78
N GLN A 78 -18.54 -1.09 -15.99
CA GLN A 78 -17.53 -1.63 -16.88
C GLN A 78 -16.49 -2.46 -16.11
N ASN A 79 -16.16 -2.02 -14.89
CA ASN A 79 -15.17 -2.69 -14.08
C ASN A 79 -15.38 -2.40 -12.59
N ILE A 80 -15.05 -3.37 -11.75
CA ILE A 80 -14.90 -3.22 -10.31
C ILE A 80 -13.54 -3.80 -9.96
N ALA A 81 -12.63 -2.97 -9.45
CA ALA A 81 -11.30 -3.39 -9.05
C ALA A 81 -11.06 -3.02 -7.59
N SER A 82 -10.60 -4.00 -6.82
CA SER A 82 -10.17 -3.82 -5.44
C SER A 82 -8.65 -3.93 -5.34
N GLY A 83 -8.05 -3.00 -4.62
CA GLY A 83 -6.61 -2.94 -4.39
C GLY A 83 -6.30 -2.74 -2.92
N GLU A 84 -5.15 -3.24 -2.50
CA GLU A 84 -4.58 -3.03 -1.18
C GLU A 84 -3.22 -2.34 -1.30
N SER A 85 -2.96 -1.41 -0.38
CA SER A 85 -1.67 -0.79 -0.17
C SER A 85 -1.33 -0.81 1.32
N PHE A 86 -0.10 -1.17 1.65
CA PHE A 86 0.37 -1.22 3.02
C PHE A 86 1.70 -0.48 3.14
N GLY A 87 1.73 0.55 3.99
CA GLY A 87 2.88 1.42 4.05
C GLY A 87 3.01 2.16 5.36
N ALA A 88 4.10 2.93 5.44
CA ALA A 88 4.39 3.77 6.59
C ALA A 88 4.88 5.14 6.15
N GLY A 89 4.51 6.16 6.92
CA GLY A 89 5.08 7.51 6.84
C GLY A 89 5.76 7.85 8.17
N VAL A 90 6.97 8.40 8.10
CA VAL A 90 7.76 8.78 9.27
C VAL A 90 8.07 10.26 9.21
N ARG A 91 7.87 10.95 10.34
CA ARG A 91 8.30 12.34 10.56
C ARG A 91 9.20 12.40 11.77
N VAL A 92 10.36 13.05 11.65
CA VAL A 92 11.37 13.15 12.71
C VAL A 92 11.80 14.58 12.97
N ILE A 93 12.31 14.85 14.18
CA ILE A 93 13.21 15.98 14.44
C ILE A 93 14.59 15.42 14.76
N ALA A 94 15.62 15.82 14.01
CA ALA A 94 17.01 15.47 14.27
C ALA A 94 17.88 16.73 14.11
N GLY A 95 18.78 17.00 15.07
CA GLY A 95 19.60 18.21 15.05
C GLY A 95 18.80 19.53 14.96
N GLY A 96 17.58 19.56 15.52
CA GLY A 96 16.68 20.72 15.45
C GLY A 96 15.92 20.90 14.13
N SER A 97 16.08 20.01 13.17
CA SER A 97 15.43 20.09 11.85
C SER A 97 14.39 18.99 11.64
N TRP A 98 13.34 19.31 10.87
CA TRP A 98 12.31 18.33 10.47
C TRP A 98 12.77 17.47 9.29
N GLY A 99 12.45 16.17 9.34
CA GLY A 99 12.67 15.22 8.26
C GLY A 99 11.44 14.33 8.03
N PHE A 100 11.25 13.89 6.78
CA PHE A 100 10.08 13.10 6.35
C PHE A 100 10.51 11.97 5.41
N ALA A 101 9.89 10.80 5.54
CA ALA A 101 10.07 9.68 4.63
C ALA A 101 8.79 8.82 4.57
N SER A 102 8.59 8.06 3.48
CA SER A 102 7.44 7.17 3.32
C SER A 102 7.74 5.96 2.42
N THR A 103 6.96 4.90 2.57
CA THR A 103 7.03 3.65 1.78
C THR A 103 5.63 3.11 1.45
N ASN A 104 5.53 2.29 0.40
CA ASN A 104 4.31 1.63 -0.11
C ASN A 104 4.68 0.25 -0.67
#